data_AF-A0A822ENJ6-F1
#
_entry.id   AF-A0A822ENJ6-F1
#
_cell.length_a   1.000
_cell.length_b   1.000
_cell.length_c   1.000
_cell.angle_alpha   90.00
_cell.angle_beta   90.00
_cell.angle_gamma   90.00
#
_symmetry.space_group_name_H-M   'P 1'
#
loop_
_entity.id
_entity.type
_entity.pdbx_description
1 polymer ?
#
loop_
_entity_poly.entity_id
_entity_poly.type
_entity_poly.pdbx_seq_one_letter_code
_entity_poly.pdbx_strand_id
1 'polypeptide(L)'
;MEQLWGDHFFSPMTKKWSTIPEKGSGRGFCQFVLNPISQLFKAIMDSRKDEFIKLFEELNIELQDELSKDGILPLKLVMKKWLPVDDILLTTMVIHLPSPVVAQKYRTELLYA
;
A
#
# COMPACT_ATOMS: atom_id res chain seq x y z
N MET A 1 13.15 3.12 3.38
CA MET A 1 12.16 2.49 2.47
C MET A 1 12.71 1.29 1.72
N GLU A 2 14.02 1.01 1.75
CA GLU A 2 14.64 -0.09 0.98
C GLU A 2 14.26 -1.49 1.48
N GLN A 3 13.90 -1.64 2.75
CA GLN A 3 13.61 -2.94 3.37
C GLN A 3 12.17 -3.45 3.13
N LEU A 4 11.31 -2.63 2.52
CA LEU A 4 9.91 -2.98 2.24
C LEU A 4 9.71 -3.61 0.86
N TRP A 5 10.77 -3.91 0.12
CA TRP A 5 10.68 -4.52 -1.20
C TRP A 5 11.82 -5.51 -1.44
N GLY A 6 11.61 -6.53 -2.27
CA GLY A 6 12.61 -7.57 -2.52
C GLY A 6 12.73 -8.63 -1.41
N ASP A 7 13.90 -9.26 -1.30
CA ASP A 7 14.16 -10.35 -0.36
C ASP A 7 14.63 -9.84 1.01
N HIS A 8 13.86 -8.92 1.58
CA HIS A 8 14.01 -8.45 2.94
C HIS A 8 12.95 -9.09 3.83
N PHE A 9 13.39 -9.73 4.90
CA PHE A 9 12.58 -10.44 5.86
C PHE A 9 12.62 -9.73 7.21
N PHE A 10 11.48 -9.68 7.89
CA PHE A 10 11.36 -9.12 9.23
C PHE A 10 11.04 -10.23 10.21
N SER A 11 11.83 -10.34 11.27
CA SER A 11 11.57 -11.29 12.37
C SER A 11 10.85 -10.56 13.51
N PRO A 12 9.59 -10.89 13.82
CA PRO A 12 8.84 -10.23 14.89
C PRO A 12 9.40 -10.52 16.28
N MET A 13 10.13 -11.64 16.45
CA MET A 13 10.75 -12.01 17.73
C MET A 13 12.01 -11.19 18.02
N THR A 14 12.87 -10.99 17.02
CA THR A 14 14.13 -10.25 17.20
C THR A 14 14.01 -8.77 16.85
N LYS A 15 12.89 -8.37 16.20
CA LYS A 15 12.65 -7.03 15.63
C LYS A 15 13.77 -6.56 14.70
N LYS A 16 14.45 -7.52 14.05
CA LYS A 16 15.55 -7.27 13.14
C LYS A 16 15.15 -7.63 11.72
N TRP A 17 15.77 -6.91 10.79
CA TRP A 17 15.69 -7.17 9.37
C TRP A 17 16.81 -8.13 8.96
N SER A 18 16.49 -9.13 8.16
CA SER A 18 17.44 -10.07 7.57
C SER A 18 17.19 -10.18 6.07
N THR A 19 18.26 -10.39 5.30
CA THR A 19 18.15 -10.74 3.88
C THR A 19 18.06 -12.26 3.68
N ILE A 20 18.25 -13.02 4.77
CA ILE A 20 18.20 -14.48 4.79
C ILE A 20 16.83 -14.90 5.34
N PRO A 21 16.14 -15.84 4.67
CA PRO A 21 14.89 -16.39 5.17
C PRO A 21 15.16 -17.24 6.42
N GLU A 22 14.78 -16.71 7.58
CA GLU A 22 14.77 -17.44 8.84
C GLU A 22 13.39 -18.09 9.09
N LYS A 23 13.34 -19.18 9.86
CA LYS A 23 12.08 -19.84 10.22
C LYS A 23 11.23 -18.90 11.09
N GLY A 24 10.13 -18.40 10.53
CA GLY A 24 9.21 -17.47 11.19
C GLY A 24 9.33 -16.02 10.72
N SER A 25 10.24 -15.72 9.79
CA SER A 25 10.40 -14.38 9.22
C SER A 25 9.53 -14.22 7.98
N GLY A 26 8.64 -13.22 7.98
CA GLY A 26 7.85 -12.84 6.80
C GLY A 26 8.62 -11.88 5.91
N ARG A 27 8.32 -11.87 4.60
CA ARG A 27 8.78 -10.76 3.73
C ARG A 27 8.24 -9.46 4.29
N GLY A 28 9.07 -8.42 4.41
CA GLY A 28 8.70 -7.13 4.99
C GLY A 28 7.46 -6.54 4.33
N PHE A 29 7.42 -6.54 3.00
CA PHE A 29 6.24 -6.08 2.25
C PHE A 29 4.97 -6.86 2.63
N CYS A 30 5.07 -8.19 2.64
CA CYS A 30 3.91 -9.03 2.91
C CYS A 30 3.40 -8.81 4.33
N GLN A 31 4.31 -8.73 5.30
CA GLN A 31 3.95 -8.59 6.70
C GLN A 31 3.35 -7.22 7.03
N PHE A 32 3.94 -6.14 6.53
CA PHE A 32 3.57 -4.78 6.92
C PHE A 32 2.58 -4.10 5.98
N VAL A 33 2.51 -4.50 4.71
CA VAL A 33 1.66 -3.85 3.70
C VAL A 33 0.55 -4.79 3.23
N LEU A 34 0.92 -5.96 2.69
CA LEU A 34 -0.07 -6.84 2.05
C LEU A 34 -1.02 -7.50 3.06
N ASN A 35 -0.52 -7.93 4.21
CA ASN A 35 -1.32 -8.62 5.23
C ASN A 35 -2.43 -7.72 5.80
N PRO A 36 -2.15 -6.47 6.23
CA PRO A 36 -3.21 -5.55 6.65
C PRO A 36 -4.26 -5.29 5.56
N ILE A 37 -3.83 -5.08 4.30
CA ILE A 37 -4.75 -4.89 3.16
C ILE A 37 -5.65 -6.12 2.98
N SER A 38 -5.07 -7.33 3.04
CA SER A 38 -5.80 -8.59 2.87
C SER A 38 -6.79 -8.85 4.01
N GLN A 39 -6.40 -8.56 5.25
CA GLN A 39 -7.27 -8.66 6.42
C GLN A 39 -8.45 -7.69 6.31
N LEU A 40 -8.20 -6.44 5.93
CA LEU A 40 -9.23 -5.43 5.71
C LEU A 40 -10.21 -5.87 4.61
N PHE A 41 -9.69 -6.36 3.49
CA PHE A 41 -10.51 -6.85 2.38
C PHE A 41 -11.43 -7.99 2.82
N LYS A 42 -10.90 -8.98 3.55
CA LYS A 42 -11.69 -10.12 4.06
C LYS A 42 -12.72 -9.66 5.10
N ALA A 43 -12.35 -8.78 6.02
CA ALA A 43 -13.27 -8.29 7.05
C ALA A 43 -14.48 -7.56 6.46
N ILE A 44 -14.27 -6.76 5.39
CA ILE A 44 -15.34 -6.05 4.69
C ILE A 44 -16.18 -7.02 3.84
N MET A 45 -15.56 -7.93 3.08
CA MET A 45 -16.28 -8.90 2.24
C MET A 45 -17.11 -9.88 3.05
N ASP A 46 -16.61 -10.33 4.21
CA ASP A 46 -17.33 -11.23 5.13
C ASP A 46 -18.35 -10.47 6.00
N SER A 47 -18.50 -9.14 5.82
CA SER A 47 -19.41 -8.27 6.58
C SER A 47 -19.22 -8.33 8.11
N ARG A 48 -17.99 -8.60 8.57
CA ARG A 48 -17.64 -8.65 10.00
C ARG A 48 -17.46 -7.25 10.56
N LYS A 49 -18.57 -6.60 10.90
CA LYS A 49 -18.63 -5.21 11.40
C LYS A 49 -17.71 -4.95 12.58
N ASP A 50 -17.68 -5.86 13.55
CA ASP A 50 -16.87 -5.68 14.75
C ASP A 50 -15.36 -5.73 14.49
N GLU A 51 -14.91 -6.49 13.48
CA GLU A 51 -13.49 -6.63 13.16
C GLU A 51 -12.97 -5.44 12.36
N PHE A 52 -13.73 -4.99 11.35
CA PHE A 52 -13.27 -3.87 10.54
C PHE A 52 -13.37 -2.53 11.29
N ILE A 53 -14.29 -2.37 12.25
CA ILE A 53 -14.35 -1.16 13.09
C ILE A 53 -13.09 -1.03 13.95
N LYS A 54 -12.63 -2.12 14.58
CA LYS A 54 -11.37 -2.13 15.33
C LYS A 54 -10.16 -1.81 14.44
N LEU A 55 -10.13 -2.38 13.23
CA LEU A 55 -9.11 -2.05 12.24
C LEU A 55 -9.16 -0.56 11.85
N PHE A 56 -10.34 0.05 11.75
CA PHE A 56 -10.46 1.50 11.49
C PHE A 56 -10.00 2.38 12.63
N GLU A 57 -10.24 1.98 13.87
CA GLU A 57 -9.70 2.66 15.05
C GLU A 57 -8.16 2.59 15.08
N GLU A 58 -7.57 1.42 14.80
CA GLU A 58 -6.11 1.25 14.75
C GLU A 58 -5.46 2.02 13.59
N LEU A 59 -6.14 2.09 12.43
CA LEU A 59 -5.67 2.79 11.24
C LEU A 59 -6.06 4.28 11.22
N ASN A 60 -6.77 4.75 12.25
CA ASN A 60 -7.25 6.13 12.43
C ASN A 60 -8.10 6.63 11.24
N ILE A 61 -9.01 5.78 10.73
CA ILE A 61 -9.88 6.07 9.60
C ILE A 61 -11.29 6.41 10.12
N GLU A 62 -11.70 7.68 10.00
CA GLU A 62 -13.05 8.10 10.38
C GLU A 62 -14.08 7.78 9.28
N LEU A 63 -15.02 6.88 9.58
CA LEU A 63 -16.13 6.51 8.69
C LEU A 63 -17.46 6.72 9.44
N GLN A 64 -18.14 7.84 9.16
CA GLN A 64 -19.37 8.22 9.87
C GLN A 64 -20.65 7.58 9.28
N ASP A 65 -20.80 7.44 7.96
CA ASP A 65 -22.09 7.02 7.34
C ASP A 65 -21.98 6.04 6.16
N GLU A 66 -20.76 5.65 5.78
CA GLU A 66 -20.48 4.89 4.54
C GLU A 66 -20.59 3.36 4.70
N LEU A 67 -20.75 2.90 5.94
CA LEU A 67 -20.77 1.49 6.36
C LEU A 67 -22.08 0.76 6.06
N SER A 68 -23.14 1.50 5.73
CA SER A 68 -24.48 0.95 5.52
C SER A 68 -24.66 0.27 4.16
N LYS A 69 -23.64 0.36 3.30
CA LYS A 69 -23.62 -0.25 1.97
C LYS A 69 -22.92 -1.60 2.07
N ASP A 70 -23.52 -2.64 1.51
CA ASP A 70 -22.92 -3.97 1.46
C ASP A 70 -22.08 -4.19 0.19
N GLY A 71 -21.12 -5.11 0.26
CA GLY A 71 -20.30 -5.54 -0.87
C GLY A 71 -19.05 -4.69 -1.15
N ILE A 72 -18.74 -4.47 -2.44
CA ILE A 72 -17.50 -3.82 -2.90
C ILE A 72 -17.47 -2.29 -2.68
N LEU A 73 -18.64 -1.66 -2.50
CA LEU A 73 -18.77 -0.21 -2.36
C LEU A 73 -18.06 0.34 -1.10
N PRO A 74 -18.31 -0.17 0.13
CA PRO A 74 -17.61 0.30 1.33
C PRO A 74 -16.09 0.13 1.20
N LEU A 75 -15.62 -1.00 0.64
CA LEU A 75 -14.20 -1.26 0.43
C LEU A 75 -13.53 -0.17 -0.40
N LYS A 76 -14.12 0.21 -1.55
CA LYS A 76 -13.54 1.25 -2.41
C LYS A 76 -13.38 2.59 -1.68
N LEU A 77 -14.33 2.90 -0.81
CA LEU A 77 -14.40 4.18 -0.14
C LEU A 77 -13.42 4.27 1.03
N VAL A 78 -13.34 3.18 1.78
CA VAL A 78 -12.33 2.95 2.82
C VAL A 78 -10.92 3.05 2.23
N MET A 79 -10.65 2.33 1.14
CA MET A 79 -9.33 2.32 0.51
C MET A 79 -8.91 3.70 0.00
N LYS A 80 -9.84 4.50 -0.53
CA LYS A 80 -9.56 5.89 -0.93
C LYS A 80 -9.17 6.78 0.24
N LYS A 81 -9.81 6.62 1.41
CA LYS A 81 -9.47 7.40 2.61
C LYS A 81 -8.14 6.94 3.23
N TRP A 82 -7.91 5.63 3.27
CA TRP A 82 -6.74 5.06 3.93
C TRP A 82 -5.45 5.26 3.11
N LEU A 83 -5.53 5.09 1.79
CA LEU A 83 -4.41 5.20 0.86
C LEU A 83 -4.78 6.15 -0.28
N PRO A 84 -4.66 7.48 -0.09
CA PRO A 84 -4.80 8.45 -1.18
C PRO A 84 -3.64 8.27 -2.16
N VAL A 85 -3.95 7.69 -3.32
CA VAL A 85 -2.96 7.31 -4.34
C VAL A 85 -2.54 8.51 -5.20
N ASP A 86 -3.39 9.51 -5.32
CA ASP A 86 -3.20 10.72 -6.13
C ASP A 86 -1.94 11.50 -5.73
N ASP A 87 -1.80 11.88 -4.47
CA ASP A 87 -0.64 12.65 -3.99
C ASP A 87 0.67 11.86 -4.11
N ILE A 88 0.61 10.56 -3.80
CA ILE A 88 1.77 9.66 -3.87
C ILE A 88 2.21 9.48 -5.32
N LEU A 89 1.26 9.29 -6.25
CA LEU A 89 1.58 9.15 -7.67
C LEU A 89 2.20 10.43 -8.23
N LEU A 90 1.62 11.60 -7.95
CA LEU A 90 2.15 12.87 -8.42
C LEU A 90 3.57 13.11 -7.89
N THR A 91 3.80 12.85 -6.60
CA THR A 91 5.13 12.98 -5.99
C THR A 91 6.13 12.01 -6.62
N THR A 92 5.73 10.75 -6.82
CA THR A 92 6.56 9.71 -7.46
C THR A 92 6.90 10.10 -8.90
N MET A 93 5.93 10.64 -9.65
CA MET A 93 6.13 11.14 -11.00
C MET A 93 7.17 12.26 -11.03
N VAL A 94 7.06 13.26 -10.14
CA VAL A 94 8.03 14.37 -10.06
C VAL A 94 9.43 13.88 -9.71
N ILE A 95 9.56 12.87 -8.85
CA ILE A 95 10.86 12.33 -8.43
C ILE A 95 11.53 11.53 -9.55
N HIS A 96 10.77 10.70 -10.28
CA HIS A 96 11.32 9.73 -11.21
C HIS A 96 11.26 10.13 -12.69
N LEU A 97 10.36 11.03 -13.08
CA LEU A 97 10.28 11.52 -14.46
C LEU A 97 11.15 12.78 -14.62
N PRO A 98 12.09 12.79 -15.58
CA PRO A 98 12.81 14.01 -15.91
C PRO A 98 11.84 15.05 -16.48
N SER A 99 12.14 16.33 -16.27
CA SER A 99 11.34 17.42 -16.84
C SER A 99 11.30 17.32 -18.37
N PRO A 100 10.23 17.77 -19.04
CA PRO A 100 10.08 17.65 -20.49
C PRO A 100 11.28 18.21 -21.28
N VAL A 101 11.86 19.32 -20.80
CA VAL A 101 13.04 19.97 -21.41
C VAL A 101 14.28 19.06 -21.37
N VAL A 102 14.47 18.31 -20.28
CA VAL A 102 15.57 17.34 -20.14
C VAL A 102 15.25 16.08 -20.94
N ALA A 103 14.00 15.60 -20.87
CA ALA A 103 13.58 14.37 -21.51
C ALA A 103 13.61 14.44 -23.04
N GLN A 104 13.34 15.62 -23.61
CA GLN A 104 13.25 15.80 -25.05
C GLN A 104 14.58 15.50 -25.76
N LYS A 105 15.73 15.82 -25.14
CA LYS A 105 17.06 15.61 -25.73
C LYS A 105 17.33 14.16 -26.11
N TYR A 106 17.05 13.20 -25.22
CA TYR A 106 17.29 11.78 -25.48
C TYR A 106 16.14 11.12 -26.26
N ARG A 107 14.94 11.74 -26.25
CA ARG A 107 13.78 11.22 -26.98
C ARG A 107 13.79 11.62 -28.46
N THR A 108 14.34 12.78 -28.82
CA THR A 108 14.38 13.24 -30.21
C THR A 108 15.16 12.29 -31.11
N GLU A 109 16.26 11.72 -30.62
CA GLU A 109 17.06 10.73 -31.36
C GLU A 109 16.30 9.44 -31.67
N LEU A 110 15.35 9.05 -30.80
CA LEU A 110 14.52 7.86 -31.00
C LEU A 110 13.25 8.12 -31.81
N LEU A 111 12.69 9.33 -31.70
CA LEU A 111 11.40 9.68 -32.30
C LEU A 111 11.52 10.29 -33.71
N TYR A 112 12.67 10.89 -34.03
CA TYR A 112 12.94 11.55 -35.31
C TYR A 112 14.15 10.95 -36.04
N ALA A 113 14.46 9.68 -35.76
CA ALA A 113 15.37 8.88 -36.58
C ALA A 113 14.75 8.50 -37.93
#